data_AF-A0A3S4Y4D6-F1
#
_entry.id   AF-A0A3S4Y4D6-F1
#
_cell.length_a   1.000
_cell.length_b   1.000
_cell.length_c   1.000
_cell.angle_alpha   90.00
_cell.angle_beta   90.00
_cell.angle_gamma   90.00
#
_symmetry.space_group_name_H-M   'P 1'
#
loop_
_entity.id
_entity.type
_entity.pdbx_description
1 polymer ?
#
loop_
_entity_poly.entity_id
_entity_poly.type
_entity_poly.pdbx_seq_one_letter_code
_entity_poly.pdbx_strand_id
1 'polypeptide(L)' 'MVPGEAFGPSGYLRLSYALSDEDLMEGISRLQKLLGSAR' A
#
# COMPACT_ATOMS: atom_id res chain seq x y z
N MET A 1 -5.86 -1.70 -1.98
CA MET A 1 -4.80 -2.55 -1.36
C MET A 1 -5.33 -3.96 -1.33
N VAL A 2 -4.56 -4.96 -1.76
CA VAL A 2 -4.99 -6.37 -1.65
C VAL A 2 -3.97 -7.14 -0.81
N PRO A 3 -4.38 -7.84 0.26
CA PRO A 3 -3.49 -8.70 1.03
C PRO A 3 -2.86 -9.77 0.14
N GLY A 4 -1.56 -10.04 0.33
CA GLY A 4 -0.82 -11.06 -0.41
C GLY A 4 -1.30 -12.48 -0.13
N GLU A 5 -1.99 -12.69 1.00
CA GLU A 5 -2.67 -13.94 1.33
C GLU A 5 -3.73 -14.32 0.28
N ALA A 6 -4.29 -13.34 -0.45
CA ALA A 6 -5.20 -13.60 -1.56
C ALA A 6 -4.50 -14.19 -2.81
N PHE A 7 -3.16 -14.21 -2.85
CA PHE A 7 -2.34 -14.64 -3.99
C PHE A 7 -1.23 -15.63 -3.62
N GLY A 8 -1.16 -16.09 -2.37
CA GLY A 8 -0.20 -17.11 -1.92
C GLY A 8 0.80 -16.64 -0.85
N PRO A 9 1.64 -15.62 -1.10
CA PRO A 9 2.66 -15.20 -0.13
C PRO A 9 2.05 -14.31 0.98
N SER A 10 2.07 -14.81 2.22
CA SER A 10 1.66 -14.06 3.41
C SER A 10 2.68 -12.98 3.80
N GLY A 11 2.21 -11.90 4.43
CA GLY A 11 3.08 -10.82 4.91
C GLY A 11 3.50 -9.81 3.84
N TYR A 12 2.95 -9.92 2.63
CA TYR A 12 3.13 -8.96 1.54
C TYR A 12 1.81 -8.27 1.21
N LEU A 13 1.90 -7.07 0.65
CA LEU A 13 0.75 -6.30 0.20
C LEU A 13 0.91 -5.98 -1.29
N ARG A 14 -0.17 -6.18 -2.07
CA ARG A 14 -0.22 -5.73 -3.46
C ARG A 14 -0.90 -4.36 -3.56
N LEU A 15 -0.18 -3.42 -4.16
CA LEU A 15 -0.69 -2.09 -4.52
C LEU A 15 -0.95 -2.05 -6.03
N SER A 16 -2.13 -1.56 -6.41
CA SER A 16 -2.42 -1.25 -7.81
C SER A 16 -1.89 0.14 -8.12
N TYR A 17 -1.19 0.29 -9.24
CA TYR A 17 -0.65 1.56 -9.70
C TYR A 17 -1.44 2.16 -10.89
N ALA A 18 -2.51 1.50 -11.32
CA ALA A 18 -3.40 2.00 -12.39
C ALA A 18 -4.38 3.05 -11.85
N LEU A 19 -3.83 4.13 -11.28
CA LEU A 19 -4.53 5.25 -10.68
C LEU A 19 -3.94 6.56 -11.22
N SER A 20 -4.60 7.69 -10.92
CA SER A 20 -4.03 9.00 -11.21
C SER A 20 -2.82 9.28 -10.32
N ASP A 21 -1.93 10.18 -10.76
CA ASP A 21 -0.74 10.56 -9.99
C ASP A 21 -1.10 11.18 -8.63
N GLU A 22 -2.21 11.92 -8.57
CA GLU A 22 -2.72 12.52 -7.33
C GLU A 22 -3.13 11.45 -6.31
N ASP A 23 -3.87 10.43 -6.76
CA ASP A 23 -4.31 9.31 -5.92
C ASP A 23 -3.11 8.48 -5.44
N LEU A 24 -2.08 8.31 -6.28
CA LEU A 24 -0.85 7.61 -5.92
C LEU A 24 -0.07 8.37 -4.85
N MET A 25 0.11 9.68 -5.01
CA MET A 25 0.79 10.53 -4.03
C MET A 25 0.10 10.49 -2.67
N GLU A 26 -1.23 10.63 -2.66
CA GLU A 26 -2.02 10.57 -1.43
C GLU A 26 -1.89 9.19 -0.77
N GLY A 27 -2.04 8.11 -1.56
CA GLY A 27 -1.92 6.73 -1.08
C GLY A 27 -0.57 6.44 -0.44
N ILE A 28 0.53 6.85 -1.08
CA ILE A 28 1.89 6.68 -0.56
C ILE A 28 2.11 7.53 0.70
N SER A 29 1.64 8.78 0.73
CA SER A 29 1.77 9.65 1.92
C SER A 29 1.09 9.04 3.15
N ARG A 30 -0.09 8.44 2.98
CA ARG A 30 -0.81 7.72 4.05
C ARG A 30 -0.02 6.50 4.55
N LEU A 31 0.57 5.73 3.63
CA LEU A 31 1.42 4.58 3.98
C LEU A 31 2.68 4.99 4.75
N GLN A 32 3.33 6.08 4.32
CA GLN A 32 4.51 6.61 5.02
C GLN A 32 4.18 7.03 6.45
N LYS A 33 3.03 7.68 6.69
CA LYS A 33 2.58 8.05 8.03
C LYS A 33 2.34 6.81 8.89
N LEU A 34 1.63 5.82 8.36
CA LEU A 34 1.33 4.57 9.06
C LEU A 34 2.62 3.86 9.49
N LEU A 35 3.54 3.64 8.54
CA LEU A 35 4.79 2.91 8.79
C LEU A 35 5.82 3.73 9.58
N GLY A 36 5.83 5.05 9.43
CA GLY A 36 6.70 5.94 10.20
C GLY A 36 6.24 6.14 11.65
N SER A 37 4.97 5.91 11.95
CA SER A 37 4.42 5.95 13.31
C SER A 37 4.43 4.59 14.03
N ALA A 38 4.61 3.49 13.29
CA ALA A 38 4.75 2.16 13.84
C ALA A 38 6.17 1.96 14.39
N ARG A 39 6.36 2.20 15.69
CA ARG A 39 7.59 1.90 16.42
C ARG A 39 7.49 0.57 17.15
#